data_AF-A0A662VM07-F1
#
_entry.id   AF-A0A662VM07-F1
#
_cell.length_a   1.000
_cell.length_b   1.000
_cell.length_c   1.000
_cell.angle_alpha   90.00
_cell.angle_beta   90.00
_cell.angle_gamma   90.00
#
_symmetry.space_group_name_H-M   'P 1'
#
loop_
_entity.id
_entity.type
_entity.pdbx_description
1 polymer ?
#
loop_
_entity_poly.entity_id
_entity_poly.type
_entity_poly.pdbx_seq_one_letter_code
_entity_poly.pdbx_strand_id
1 'polypeptide(L)'
;MKIFKIELENYRQYRNKRIVELSTDDTRNLNIILGPNGAGKTNLLNAVNWCLYGDEPSLEKTKPELQQCIANEKELQDKGQVVVRVSIYLGDKQPDYFF
;
A
#
# COMPACT_ATOMS: atom_id res chain seq x y z
N MET A 1 5.92 -18.56 -2.86
CA MET A 1 5.82 -17.11 -3.13
C MET A 1 5.59 -16.38 -1.81
N LYS A 2 6.49 -15.49 -1.42
CA LYS A 2 6.47 -14.68 -0.19
C LYS A 2 6.56 -13.18 -0.56
N ILE A 3 5.92 -12.31 0.22
CA ILE A 3 6.07 -10.85 0.09
C ILE A 3 7.18 -10.41 1.03
N PHE A 4 8.25 -9.82 0.49
CA PHE A 4 9.38 -9.31 1.27
C PHE A 4 9.17 -7.88 1.75
N LYS A 5 8.59 -7.05 0.87
CA LYS A 5 8.51 -5.61 1.08
C LYS A 5 7.34 -5.03 0.31
N ILE A 6 6.67 -4.06 0.93
CA ILE A 6 5.69 -3.18 0.30
C ILE A 6 6.25 -1.76 0.34
N GLU A 7 6.38 -1.13 -0.82
CA GLU A 7 6.73 0.28 -0.94
C GLU A 7 5.49 1.07 -1.34
N LEU A 8 5.19 2.15 -0.60
CA LEU A 8 4.10 3.06 -0.90
C LEU A 8 4.66 4.46 -1.09
N GLU A 9 4.28 5.14 -2.15
CA GLU A 9 4.66 6.51 -2.42
C GLU A 9 3.41 7.35 -2.67
N ASN A 10 3.17 8.29 -1.77
CA ASN A 10 2.05 9.23 -1.82
C ASN A 10 0.67 8.57 -1.93
N TYR A 11 0.51 7.36 -1.40
CA TYR A 11 -0.76 6.63 -1.39
C TYR A 11 -1.52 6.92 -0.09
N ARG A 12 -2.67 7.59 -0.18
CA ARG A 12 -3.54 7.97 0.95
C ARG A 12 -2.74 8.60 2.09
N GLN A 13 -2.88 8.17 3.33
CA GLN A 13 -2.10 8.71 4.47
C GLN A 13 -0.57 8.45 4.39
N TYR A 14 -0.07 7.60 3.48
CA TYR A 14 1.36 7.36 3.30
C TYR A 14 2.00 8.44 2.41
N ARG A 15 2.44 9.53 3.04
CA ARG A 15 3.17 10.63 2.36
C ARG A 15 4.64 10.25 2.08
N ASN A 16 5.13 10.65 0.90
CA ASN A 16 6.45 10.30 0.36
C ASN A 16 6.64 8.77 0.27
N LYS A 17 7.87 8.33 -0.01
CA LYS A 17 8.22 6.92 0.00
C LYS A 17 8.20 6.35 1.42
N ARG A 18 7.40 5.31 1.63
CA ARG A 18 7.29 4.52 2.86
C ARG A 18 7.53 3.06 2.53
N ILE A 19 8.26 2.38 3.41
CA ILE A 19 8.65 0.99 3.23
C ILE A 19 8.10 0.20 4.41
N VAL A 20 7.40 -0.89 4.10
CA VAL A 20 6.97 -1.91 5.07
C VAL A 20 7.71 -3.18 4.75
N GLU A 21 8.67 -3.55 5.60
CA GLU A 21 9.38 -4.82 5.52
C GLU A 21 8.55 -5.91 6.20
N LEU A 22 8.44 -7.07 5.55
CA LEU A 22 7.71 -8.21 6.06
C LEU A 22 8.69 -9.35 6.33
N SER A 23 8.53 -10.00 7.47
CA SER A 23 9.28 -11.21 7.78
C SER A 23 8.86 -12.34 6.85
N THR A 24 9.86 -12.95 6.22
CA THR A 24 9.75 -14.12 5.34
C THR A 24 10.43 -15.37 5.93
N ASP A 25 10.86 -15.29 7.19
CA ASP A 25 11.50 -16.39 7.93
C ASP A 25 10.54 -17.59 8.06
N ASP A 26 11.04 -18.81 7.87
CA ASP A 26 10.20 -20.02 7.87
C ASP A 26 9.60 -20.34 9.25
N THR A 27 10.19 -19.82 10.33
CA THR A 27 9.74 -20.01 11.72
C THR A 27 9.05 -18.77 12.30
N ARG A 28 9.36 -17.58 11.77
CA ARG A 28 8.81 -16.28 12.19
C ARG A 28 8.11 -15.57 11.04
N ASN A 29 7.17 -16.24 10.37
CA ASN A 29 6.44 -15.73 9.20
C ASN A 29 5.18 -14.91 9.53
N LEU A 30 4.89 -14.64 10.81
CA LEU A 30 3.74 -13.84 11.23
C LEU A 30 4.12 -12.36 11.30
N ASN A 31 3.41 -11.53 10.52
CA ASN A 31 3.55 -10.09 10.53
C ASN A 31 2.29 -9.45 11.12
N ILE A 32 2.45 -8.56 12.11
CA ILE A 32 1.33 -7.86 12.76
C ILE A 32 1.44 -6.36 12.47
N ILE A 33 0.41 -5.80 11.83
CA ILE A 33 0.31 -4.36 11.58
C ILE A 33 -0.65 -3.75 12.61
N LEU A 34 -0.10 -3.03 13.59
CA LEU A 34 -0.85 -2.39 14.66
C LEU A 34 -0.88 -0.87 14.49
N GLY A 35 -1.98 -0.24 14.86
CA GLY A 35 -2.15 1.21 14.86
C GLY A 35 -3.59 1.61 15.18
N PRO A 36 -3.84 2.88 15.52
CA PRO A 36 -5.19 3.35 15.83
C PRO A 36 -6.12 3.33 14.61
N ASN A 37 -7.42 3.54 14.84
CA ASN A 37 -8.38 3.73 13.74
C ASN A 37 -7.99 4.98 12.93
N GLY A 38 -8.15 4.90 11.61
CA GLY A 38 -7.70 5.96 10.70
C GLY A 38 -6.19 5.98 10.41
N ALA A 39 -5.36 5.20 11.11
CA ALA A 39 -3.91 5.18 10.86
C ALA A 39 -3.47 4.59 9.50
N GLY A 40 -4.40 3.98 8.76
CA GLY A 40 -4.13 3.46 7.42
C GLY A 40 -4.00 1.95 7.27
N LYS A 41 -4.30 1.16 8.32
CA LYS A 41 -4.16 -0.31 8.28
C LYS A 41 -4.94 -0.96 7.13
N THR A 42 -6.23 -0.66 7.00
CA THR A 42 -7.06 -1.16 5.88
C THR A 42 -6.56 -0.63 4.53
N ASN A 43 -6.06 0.59 4.50
CA ASN A 43 -5.49 1.18 3.28
C ASN A 43 -4.19 0.50 2.86
N LEU A 44 -3.37 -0.01 3.79
CA LEU A 44 -2.22 -0.84 3.44
C LEU A 44 -2.66 -2.15 2.75
N LEU A 45 -3.75 -2.76 3.23
CA LEU A 45 -4.32 -3.93 2.58
C LEU A 45 -4.87 -3.60 1.18
N ASN A 46 -5.55 -2.46 1.04
CA ASN A 46 -6.06 -2.01 -0.25
C ASN A 46 -4.92 -1.70 -1.24
N ALA A 47 -3.82 -1.09 -0.79
CA ALA A 47 -2.63 -0.86 -1.59
C ALA A 47 -2.09 -2.18 -2.18
N VAL A 48 -2.10 -3.24 -1.38
CA VAL A 48 -1.70 -4.58 -1.83
C VAL A 48 -2.65 -5.10 -2.92
N ASN A 49 -3.96 -4.93 -2.72
CA ASN A 49 -4.95 -5.33 -3.71
C ASN A 49 -4.79 -4.56 -5.03
N TRP A 50 -4.61 -3.24 -4.94
CA TRP A 50 -4.46 -2.37 -6.09
C TRP A 50 -3.20 -2.70 -6.90
N CYS A 51 -2.07 -2.95 -6.24
CA CYS A 51 -0.82 -3.31 -6.91
C CYS A 51 -0.90 -4.68 -7.61
N LEU A 52 -1.48 -5.70 -6.96
CA LEU A 52 -1.48 -7.06 -7.52
C LEU A 52 -2.61 -7.32 -8.52
N TYR A 53 -3.75 -6.64 -8.37
CA TYR A 53 -4.97 -6.96 -9.13
C TYR A 53 -5.53 -5.76 -9.90
N GLY A 54 -4.99 -4.55 -9.72
CA GLY A 54 -5.53 -3.33 -10.34
C GLY A 54 -6.83 -2.82 -9.70
N ASP A 55 -7.37 -3.53 -8.70
CA ASP A 55 -8.58 -3.16 -7.98
C ASP A 55 -8.24 -2.46 -6.65
N GLU A 56 -8.77 -1.24 -6.49
CA GLU A 56 -8.76 -0.51 -5.23
C GLU A 56 -10.18 -0.59 -4.62
N PRO A 57 -10.43 -1.46 -3.63
CA PRO A 57 -11.80 -1.83 -3.22
C PRO A 57 -12.65 -0.67 -2.69
N SER A 58 -11.99 0.39 -2.22
CA SER A 58 -12.65 1.60 -1.73
C SER A 58 -13.16 2.52 -2.86
N LEU A 59 -12.68 2.34 -4.09
CA LEU A 59 -13.21 3.03 -5.26
C LEU A 59 -14.46 2.31 -5.79
N GLU A 60 -14.51 0.98 -5.72
CA GLU A 60 -15.64 0.20 -6.24
C GLU A 60 -16.87 0.18 -5.32
N LYS A 61 -16.65 0.09 -4.00
CA LYS A 61 -17.74 -0.14 -3.02
C LYS A 61 -18.50 1.10 -2.61
N THR A 62 -18.08 2.26 -3.08
CA THR A 62 -18.58 3.54 -2.60
C THR A 62 -19.28 4.27 -3.74
N LYS A 63 -20.42 4.92 -3.45
CA LYS A 63 -21.08 5.80 -4.43
C LYS A 63 -20.03 6.74 -5.04
N PRO A 64 -20.11 7.11 -6.33
CA PRO A 64 -19.10 7.97 -6.97
C PRO A 64 -18.76 9.24 -6.15
N GLU A 65 -19.77 9.82 -5.49
CA GLU A 65 -19.66 10.99 -4.61
C GLU A 65 -18.83 10.78 -3.33
N LEU A 66 -18.63 9.52 -2.93
CA LEU A 66 -17.93 9.11 -1.73
C LEU A 66 -16.57 8.45 -2.04
N GLN A 67 -16.21 8.33 -3.33
CA GLN A 67 -14.91 7.83 -3.73
C GLN A 67 -13.83 8.80 -3.25
N GLN A 68 -12.96 8.30 -2.37
CA GLN A 68 -11.85 9.08 -1.86
C GLN A 68 -10.65 9.00 -2.79
N CYS A 69 -9.96 10.12 -2.97
CA CYS A 69 -8.71 10.16 -3.72
C CYS A 69 -7.70 9.15 -3.15
N ILE A 70 -7.07 8.35 -4.03
CA ILE A 70 -6.00 7.43 -3.63
C ILE A 70 -4.69 8.17 -3.33
N ALA A 71 -4.56 9.41 -3.76
CA ALA A 71 -3.37 10.20 -3.52
C ALA A 71 -3.32 10.77 -2.10
N ASN A 72 -2.12 11.00 -1.61
CA ASN A 72 -1.92 11.77 -0.40
C ASN A 72 -2.34 13.22 -0.63
N GLU A 73 -3.43 13.64 0.03
CA GLU A 73 -4.02 14.96 -0.16
C GLU A 73 -3.06 16.09 0.19
N LYS A 74 -2.25 15.93 1.25
CA LYS A 74 -1.29 16.95 1.66
C LYS A 74 -0.18 17.13 0.63
N GLU A 75 0.34 16.04 0.06
CA GLU A 75 1.32 16.10 -1.01
C GLU A 75 0.75 16.74 -2.28
N LEU A 76 -0.50 16.42 -2.62
CA LEU A 76 -1.21 17.02 -3.75
C LEU A 76 -1.42 18.52 -3.55
N GLN A 77 -1.82 18.95 -2.36
CA GLN A 77 -1.97 20.37 -2.02
C GLN A 77 -0.64 21.12 -2.07
N ASP A 78 0.43 20.52 -1.52
CA ASP A 78 1.75 21.15 -1.45
C ASP A 78 2.40 21.31 -2.83
N LYS A 79 2.14 20.38 -3.78
CA LYS A 79 2.82 20.34 -5.10
C LYS A 79 1.94 20.63 -6.31
N GLY A 80 0.61 20.69 -6.14
CA GLY A 80 -0.37 20.83 -7.22
C GLY A 80 -0.53 19.60 -8.13
N GLN A 81 0.40 18.65 -8.04
CA GLN A 81 0.36 17.35 -8.72
C GLN A 81 1.09 16.31 -7.86
N VAL A 82 0.70 15.05 -8.01
CA VAL A 82 1.30 13.95 -7.25
C VAL A 82 1.28 12.67 -8.08
N VAL A 83 2.38 11.93 -8.01
CA VAL A 83 2.46 10.57 -8.54
C VAL A 83 2.29 9.61 -7.37
N VAL A 84 1.34 8.69 -7.52
CA VAL A 84 1.05 7.64 -6.55
C VAL A 84 1.65 6.34 -7.06
N ARG A 85 2.41 5.65 -6.22
CA ARG A 85 2.98 4.33 -6.54
C ARG A 85 2.81 3.39 -5.37
N VAL A 86 2.48 2.15 -5.68
CA VAL A 86 2.60 1.03 -4.74
C VAL A 86 3.40 -0.04 -5.45
N SER A 87 4.40 -0.57 -4.75
CA SER A 87 5.23 -1.63 -5.29
C SER A 87 5.42 -2.77 -4.32
N ILE A 88 5.40 -3.99 -4.84
CA ILE A 88 5.47 -5.21 -4.03
C ILE A 88 6.59 -6.10 -4.54
N TYR A 89 7.45 -6.49 -3.61
CA TYR A 89 8.61 -7.33 -3.86
C TYR A 89 8.28 -8.76 -3.43
N LEU A 90 8.22 -9.66 -4.41
CA LEU A 90 7.76 -11.05 -4.27
C LEU A 90 8.87 -12.04 -4.66
N GLY A 91 8.90 -13.22 -4.03
CA GLY A 91 9.75 -14.33 -4.46
C GLY A 91 9.78 -15.46 -3.43
N ASP A 92 10.63 -16.47 -3.61
CA ASP A 92 10.66 -17.63 -2.71
C ASP A 92 11.75 -17.55 -1.64
N LYS A 93 13.00 -17.38 -2.07
CA LYS A 93 14.15 -17.22 -1.17
C LYS A 93 14.64 -15.77 -1.09
N GLN A 94 14.42 -15.03 -2.16
CA GLN A 94 14.76 -13.63 -2.33
C GLN A 94 13.69 -12.97 -3.20
N PRO A 95 13.64 -11.62 -3.30
CA PRO A 95 12.77 -10.95 -4.25
C PRO A 95 13.18 -11.25 -5.70
N ASP A 96 12.30 -11.93 -6.43
CA ASP A 96 12.49 -12.29 -7.84
C ASP A 96 11.54 -11.49 -8.76
N TYR A 97 10.47 -10.93 -8.19
CA TYR A 97 9.47 -10.14 -8.90
C TYR A 97 9.25 -8.78 -8.23
N PHE A 98 8.99 -7.79 -9.06
CA PHE A 98 8.62 -6.44 -8.68
C PHE A 98 7.44 -6.00 -9.53
N PHE A 99 6.39 -5.52 -8.85
CA PHE A 99 5.18 -4.95 -9.43
C PHE A 99 5.07 -3.49 -9.02
#